data_AF-A0A6L8XXJ7-F1
#
_entry.id   AF-A0A6L8XXJ7-F1
#
_cell.length_a   1.000
_cell.length_b   1.000
_cell.length_c   1.000
_cell.angle_alpha   90.00
_cell.angle_beta   90.00
_cell.angle_gamma   90.00
#
_symmetry.space_group_name_H-M   'P 1'
#
loop_
_entity.id
_entity.type
_entity.pdbx_description
1 polymer ?
#
loop_
_entity_poly.entity_id
_entity_poly.type
_entity_poly.pdbx_seq_one_letter_code
_entity_poly.pdbx_strand_id
1 'polypeptide(L)' 'MIRFNLKNHYNVRCVKCGEVSGVDVDEISDLIEMIHDTNGIKYLDYDISFKGICPKCREKVKE' A
#
# COMPACT_ATOMS: atom_id res chain seq x y z
N MET A 1 28.84 2.51 -0.90
CA MET A 1 27.66 2.91 -0.11
C MET A 1 26.42 2.54 -0.91
N ILE A 2 25.94 1.30 -0.78
CA ILE A 2 24.76 0.83 -1.51
C ILE A 2 23.57 1.07 -0.58
N ARG A 3 22.75 2.09 -0.88
CA ARG A 3 21.43 2.22 -0.27
C ARG A 3 20.52 1.21 -0.98
N PHE A 4 20.20 0.11 -0.31
CA PHE A 4 18.99 -0.63 -0.66
C PHE A 4 17.82 0.31 -0.35
N ASN A 5 17.17 0.84 -1.40
CA ASN A 5 15.90 1.54 -1.24
C ASN A 5 14.87 0.52 -0.74
N LEU A 6 14.80 0.36 0.58
CA LEU A 6 13.80 -0.42 1.31
C LEU A 6 12.49 0.35 1.52
N LYS A 7 12.39 1.54 0.94
CA LYS A 7 11.19 2.34 0.97
C LYS A 7 10.35 1.92 -0.23
N ASN A 8 9.05 1.74 -0.04
CA ASN A 8 8.03 1.54 -1.09
C ASN A 8 7.58 0.09 -1.38
N HIS A 9 7.68 -0.82 -0.41
CA HIS A 9 6.85 -2.02 -0.45
C HIS A 9 5.50 -1.71 0.22
N TYR A 10 4.43 -1.73 -0.57
CA TYR A 10 3.09 -1.60 -0.03
C TYR A 10 2.47 -2.97 0.19
N ASN A 11 1.64 -3.07 1.23
CA ASN A 11 0.99 -4.33 1.56
C ASN A 11 -0.39 -4.36 0.92
N VAL A 12 -0.67 -5.40 0.13
CA VAL A 12 -2.03 -5.74 -0.33
C VAL A 12 -2.55 -6.87 0.55
N ARG A 13 -3.69 -6.66 1.19
CA ARG A 13 -4.41 -7.68 1.94
C ARG A 13 -5.63 -8.17 1.18
N CYS A 14 -5.73 -9.49 1.00
CA CYS A 14 -6.92 -10.12 0.47
C CYS A 14 -8.08 -10.04 1.49
N VAL A 15 -9.23 -9.46 1.10
CA VAL A 15 -10.39 -9.35 1.98
C VAL A 15 -11.13 -10.68 2.20
N LYS A 16 -10.88 -11.68 1.35
CA LYS A 16 -11.54 -12.98 1.40
C LYS A 16 -10.79 -14.01 2.24
N CYS A 17 -9.46 -14.11 2.08
CA CYS A 17 -8.63 -15.07 2.83
C CYS A 17 -7.72 -14.43 3.88
N GLY A 18 -7.57 -13.09 3.87
CA GLY A 18 -6.67 -12.39 4.77
C GLY A 18 -5.18 -12.47 4.40
N GLU A 19 -4.82 -13.17 3.32
CA GLU A 19 -3.44 -13.29 2.81
C GLU A 19 -2.89 -11.90 2.47
N VAL A 20 -1.69 -11.60 2.97
CA VAL A 20 -0.97 -10.35 2.70
C VAL A 20 0.14 -10.64 1.70
N SER A 21 0.21 -9.84 0.65
CA SER A 21 1.28 -9.90 -0.35
C SER A 21 1.90 -8.51 -0.49
N GLY A 22 3.22 -8.46 -0.45
CA GLY A 22 3.95 -7.25 -0.79
C GLY A 22 3.82 -6.98 -2.29
N VAL A 23 3.48 -5.76 -2.65
CA VAL A 23 3.52 -5.30 -4.04
C VAL A 23 4.65 -4.30 -4.22
N ASP A 24 5.42 -4.51 -5.28
CA ASP A 24 6.35 -3.52 -5.80
C ASP A 24 5.51 -2.52 -6.59
N VAL A 25 5.41 -1.31 -6.07
CA VAL A 25 4.88 -0.18 -6.83
C VAL A 25 5.92 0.92 -6.79
N ASP A 26 5.95 1.71 -7.86
CA ASP A 26 6.80 2.87 -7.95
C ASP A 26 6.51 3.83 -6.80
N GLU A 27 7.53 4.53 -6.34
CA GLU A 27 7.43 5.48 -5.24
C GLU A 27 6.35 6.52 -5.53
N ILE A 28 5.36 6.64 -4.64
CA ILE A 28 4.43 7.77 -4.67
C ILE A 28 5.06 8.89 -3.83
N SER A 29 6.02 9.61 -4.44
CA SER A 29 6.87 10.57 -3.74
C SER A 29 6.13 11.77 -3.12
N ASP A 30 4.88 12.03 -3.50
CA ASP A 30 4.24 13.32 -3.20
C ASP A 30 2.98 13.20 -2.33
N LEU A 31 2.71 12.04 -1.72
CA LEU A 31 1.44 11.84 -1.01
C LEU A 31 1.26 12.81 0.17
N ILE A 32 2.34 13.14 0.88
CA ILE A 32 2.32 14.14 1.96
C ILE A 32 2.14 15.55 1.39
N GLU A 33 2.80 15.87 0.28
CA GLU A 33 2.72 17.20 -0.34
C GLU A 33 1.33 17.48 -0.93
N MET A 34 0.60 16.43 -1.34
CA MET A 34 -0.78 16.51 -1.79
C MET A 34 -1.79 16.74 -0.63
N ILE A 35 -1.39 16.56 0.64
CA ILE A 35 -2.26 16.86 1.77
C ILE A 35 -2.26 18.38 1.98
N HIS A 36 -3.34 19.03 1.55
CA HIS A 36 -3.57 20.43 1.87
C HIS A 36 -3.82 20.57 3.38
N ASP A 37 -2.83 21.11 4.09
CA ASP A 37 -2.92 21.37 5.52
C ASP A 37 -4.08 22.31 5.83
N THR A 38 -5.16 21.72 6.35
CA THR A 38 -6.41 22.40 6.67
C THR A 38 -6.55 22.65 8.17
N ASN A 39 -5.62 22.14 8.98
CA ASN A 39 -5.74 22.08 10.44
C ASN A 39 -4.47 22.53 11.20
N GLY A 40 -3.38 22.89 10.50
CA GLY A 40 -2.10 23.25 11.10
C GLY A 40 -1.31 22.06 11.61
N ILE A 41 -1.51 20.87 11.03
CA ILE A 41 -0.90 19.62 11.48
C ILE A 41 0.35 19.33 10.66
N LYS A 42 1.48 19.09 11.35
CA LYS A 42 2.70 18.61 10.72
C LYS A 42 2.65 17.09 10.56
N TYR A 43 2.48 16.62 9.33
CA TYR A 43 2.55 15.20 9.00
C TYR A 43 4.02 14.73 8.96
N LEU A 44 4.33 13.65 9.68
CA LEU A 44 5.70 13.11 9.80
C LEU A 44 5.90 11.84 8.96
N ASP A 45 4.84 11.08 8.71
CA ASP A 45 4.87 9.81 8.00
C ASP A 45 3.45 9.42 7.54
N TYR A 46 3.35 8.38 6.70
CA TYR A 46 2.09 7.76 6.30
C TYR A 46 2.23 6.25 6.11
N ASP A 47 1.15 5.51 6.34
CA ASP A 47 1.04 4.09 6.01
C ASP A 47 -0.04 3.91 4.93
N ILE A 48 0.29 3.23 3.83
CA ILE A 48 -0.69 2.87 2.79
C ILE A 48 -0.86 1.35 2.81
N SER A 49 -2.10 0.92 3.02
CA SER A 49 -2.52 -0.47 2.90
C SER A 49 -3.59 -0.63 1.83
N PHE A 50 -3.36 -1.55 0.91
CA PHE A 50 -4.31 -1.87 -0.14
C PHE A 50 -5.16 -3.07 0.26
N LYS A 51 -6.43 -3.06 -0.13
CA LYS A 51 -7.35 -4.19 0.07
C LYS A 51 -7.80 -4.69 -1.29
N GLY A 52 -7.69 -5.99 -1.52
CA GLY A 52 -8.03 -6.61 -2.81
C GLY A 52 -8.59 -8.02 -2.64
N ILE A 53 -8.78 -8.72 -3.76
CA ILE A 53 -9.11 -10.15 -3.79
C ILE A 53 -7.98 -10.86 -4.52
N CYS A 54 -7.31 -11.79 -3.86
CA CYS A 54 -6.21 -12.54 -4.46
C CYS A 54 -6.73 -13.49 -5.57
N PRO A 55 -5.87 -13.91 -6.52
CA PRO A 55 -6.27 -14.83 -7.59
C PRO A 55 -6.94 -16.11 -7.07
N LYS A 56 -6.40 -16.70 -5.99
CA LYS A 56 -6.98 -17.89 -5.33
C LYS A 56 -8.44 -17.68 -4.91
N CYS A 57 -8.78 -16.50 -4.41
CA CYS A 57 -10.15 -16.17 -3.99
C CYS A 57 -11.02 -15.72 -5.16
N ARG A 58 -10.43 -15.17 -6.22
CA ARG A 58 -11.15 -14.78 -7.43
C ARG A 58 -11.63 -16.00 -8.22
N GLU A 59 -10.84 -17.07 -8.26
CA GLU A 59 -11.18 -18.32 -8.95
C GLU A 59 -12.29 -19.09 -8.23
N LYS A 60 -12.32 -19.07 -6.89
CA LYS A 60 -13.38 -19.70 -6.08
C LYS A 60 -14.79 -19.11 -6.24
N VAL A 61 -14.95 -18.01 -6.98
CA VAL A 61 -16.26 -17.37 -7.25
C VAL A 61 -16.84 -17.84 -8.60
N LYS A 62 -16.09 -18.63 -9.39
CA LYS A 62 -16.53 -19.14 -10.69
C LYS A 62 -17.14 -20.55 -10.65
N GLU A 63 -17.27 -21.17 -9.47
CA GLU A 63 -18.06 -22.38 -9.22
C GLU A 63 -19.30 -22.03 -8.41
#